data_AF-A0A8S2VFW8-F1
#
_entry.id   AF-A0A8S2VFW8-F1
#
_cell.length_a   1.000
_cell.length_b   1.000
_cell.length_c   1.000
_cell.angle_alpha   90.00
_cell.angle_beta   90.00
_cell.angle_gamma   90.00
#
_symmetry.space_group_name_H-M   'P 1'
#
loop_
_entity.id
_entity.type
_entity.pdbx_description
1 polymer ?
#
loop_
_entity_poly.entity_id
_entity_poly.type
_entity_poly.pdbx_seq_one_letter_code
_entity_poly.pdbx_strand_id
1 'polypeptide(L)'
;HFVCQKKYEAGDVQKQKMLKRLMKGMVLNYQQHWIIDNMPVALCYRNTENQEFCSRGFPVGCYVTKSGQSKESCNIRDGKNDTFYVFNHLDF
;
A
#
# COMPACT_ATOMS: atom_id res chain seq x y z
N HIS A 1 -11.42 11.57 11.66
CA HIS A 1 -11.74 10.47 10.73
C HIS A 1 -11.42 9.15 11.43
N PHE A 2 -12.35 8.19 11.52
CA PHE A 2 -12.08 6.90 12.17
C PHE A 2 -11.64 5.88 11.13
N VAL A 3 -10.38 5.47 11.17
CA VAL A 3 -9.86 4.39 10.31
C VAL A 3 -10.21 3.05 10.94
N CYS A 4 -10.76 2.12 10.15
CA CYS A 4 -11.03 0.76 10.61
C CYS A 4 -9.71 0.06 10.99
N GLN A 5 -9.59 -0.34 12.26
CA GLN A 5 -8.44 -1.11 12.74
C GLN A 5 -8.70 -2.60 12.62
N LYS A 6 -7.80 -3.31 11.95
CA LYS A 6 -7.86 -4.77 11.82
C LYS A 6 -6.60 -5.39 12.37
N LYS A 7 -6.74 -6.29 13.35
CA LYS A 7 -5.63 -7.00 13.99
C LYS A 7 -5.49 -8.42 13.44
N TYR A 8 -4.26 -8.81 13.12
CA TYR A 8 -3.90 -10.14 12.66
C TYR A 8 -3.04 -10.80 13.73
N GLU A 9 -3.65 -11.66 14.55
CA GLU A 9 -3.00 -12.31 15.68
C GLU A 9 -2.34 -13.64 15.27
N ALA A 10 -1.26 -14.00 15.97
CA ALA A 10 -0.63 -15.30 15.81
C ALA A 10 -1.54 -16.40 16.40
N GLY A 11 -1.69 -17.51 15.67
CA GLY A 11 -2.51 -18.66 16.10
C GLY A 11 -3.82 -18.83 15.31
N ASP A 12 -4.35 -17.77 14.70
CA ASP A 12 -5.50 -17.88 13.79
C ASP A 12 -5.01 -18.18 12.37
N VAL A 13 -5.16 -19.44 11.95
CA VAL A 13 -4.72 -19.93 10.64
C VAL A 13 -5.36 -19.16 9.49
N GLN A 14 -6.63 -18.75 9.62
CA GLN A 14 -7.34 -18.03 8.56
C GLN A 14 -6.83 -16.59 8.43
N LYS A 15 -6.65 -15.89 9.56
CA LYS A 15 -6.07 -14.54 9.56
C LYS A 15 -4.63 -14.54 9.05
N GLN A 16 -3.83 -15.54 9.42
CA GLN A 16 -2.46 -15.68 8.90
C GLN A 16 -2.44 -15.92 7.39
N LYS A 17 -3.34 -16.75 6.86
CA LYS A 17 -3.49 -16.97 5.41
C LYS A 17 -3.89 -15.68 4.70
N MET A 18 -4.79 -14.89 5.27
CA MET A 18 -5.19 -13.59 4.74
C MET A 18 -4.03 -12.58 4.75
N LEU A 19 -3.26 -12.51 5.84
CA LEU A 19 -2.09 -11.65 5.95
C LEU A 19 -1.02 -12.00 4.90
N LYS A 20 -0.72 -13.30 4.73
CA LYS A 20 0.24 -13.75 3.71
C LYS A 20 -0.20 -13.38 2.29
N ARG A 21 -1.50 -13.48 1.99
CA ARG A 21 -2.06 -13.05 0.70
C ARG A 21 -1.89 -11.55 0.48
N LEU A 22 -2.14 -10.75 1.52
CA LEU A 22 -1.98 -9.30 1.48
C LEU A 22 -0.52 -8.91 1.22
N MET A 23 0.42 -9.48 1.97
CA MET A 23 1.87 -9.28 1.77
C MET A 23 2.30 -9.70 0.36
N LYS A 24 1.81 -10.84 -0.14
CA LYS A 24 2.09 -11.28 -1.52
C LYS A 24 1.57 -10.30 -2.57
N GLY A 25 0.38 -9.73 -2.36
CA GLY A 25 -0.17 -8.69 -3.24
C GLY A 25 0.71 -7.46 -3.31
N MET A 26 1.30 -7.03 -2.19
CA MET A 26 2.24 -5.90 -2.15
C MET A 26 3.53 -6.21 -2.92
N VAL A 27 4.11 -7.41 -2.73
CA VAL A 27 5.31 -7.83 -3.48
C VAL A 27 5.05 -7.83 -4.99
N LEU A 28 3.88 -8.34 -5.39
CA LEU A 28 3.45 -8.40 -6.80
C LEU A 28 2.96 -7.06 -7.35
N ASN A 29 3.01 -5.97 -6.56
CA ASN A 29 2.54 -4.64 -6.97
C ASN A 29 1.08 -4.61 -7.46
N TYR A 30 0.19 -5.37 -6.79
CA TYR A 30 -1.23 -5.31 -7.09
C TYR A 30 -1.77 -3.91 -6.78
N GLN A 31 -2.54 -3.37 -7.72
CA GLN A 31 -3.10 -2.03 -7.63
C GLN A 31 -4.59 -2.06 -7.32
N GLN A 32 -5.00 -1.15 -6.44
CA GLN A 32 -6.40 -0.79 -6.20
C GLN A 32 -6.81 0.25 -7.23
N HIS A 33 -8.02 0.11 -7.74
CA HIS A 33 -8.61 1.00 -8.73
C HIS A 33 -9.93 1.51 -8.19
N TRP A 34 -10.23 2.78 -8.43
CA TRP A 34 -11.52 3.37 -8.11
C TRP A 34 -12.25 3.73 -9.40
N ILE A 35 -13.51 3.34 -9.45
CA ILE A 35 -14.41 3.61 -10.57
C ILE A 35 -15.65 4.24 -9.96
N ILE A 36 -15.98 5.45 -10.37
CA ILE A 36 -17.16 6.22 -9.91
C ILE A 36 -18.00 6.49 -11.16
N ASP A 37 -19.28 6.10 -11.14
CA ASP A 37 -20.20 6.26 -12.28
C ASP A 37 -19.62 5.75 -13.62
N ASN A 38 -18.95 4.59 -13.57
CA ASN A 38 -18.24 3.97 -14.70
C ASN A 38 -17.03 4.75 -15.24
N MET A 39 -16.59 5.82 -14.56
CA MET A 39 -15.38 6.55 -14.90
C MET A 39 -14.20 6.16 -13.99
N PRO A 40 -13.02 5.79 -14.54
CA PRO A 40 -11.85 5.48 -13.74
C PRO A 40 -11.27 6.76 -13.12
N VAL A 41 -11.05 6.73 -11.82
CA VAL A 41 -10.41 7.83 -11.10
C VAL A 41 -8.90 7.78 -11.35
N ALA A 42 -8.29 8.94 -11.59
CA ALA A 42 -6.84 9.10 -11.63
C ALA A 42 -6.33 9.61 -10.27
N LEU A 43 -5.32 8.94 -9.71
CA LEU A 43 -4.58 9.40 -8.56
C LEU A 43 -3.29 10.07 -9.05
N CYS A 44 -3.11 11.33 -8.71
CA CYS A 44 -1.88 12.07 -8.98
C CYS A 44 -1.15 12.38 -7.67
N TYR A 45 0.15 12.13 -7.62
CA TYR A 45 1.01 12.41 -6.48
C TYR A 45 2.38 12.89 -6.92
N ARG A 46 3.08 13.63 -6.06
CA ARG A 46 4.47 14.01 -6.30
C ARG A 46 5.41 12.95 -5.74
N ASN A 47 6.40 12.56 -6.53
CA ASN A 47 7.46 11.66 -6.09
C ASN A 47 8.52 12.41 -5.25
N THR A 48 9.56 11.70 -4.81
CA THR A 48 10.70 12.25 -4.08
C THR A 48 11.51 13.28 -4.87
N GLU A 49 11.44 13.23 -6.20
CA GLU A 49 12.08 14.18 -7.11
C GLU A 49 11.17 15.38 -7.44
N ASN A 50 10.04 15.52 -6.74
CA ASN A 50 9.02 16.56 -6.93
C ASN A 50 8.40 16.56 -8.34
N GLN A 51 8.48 15.44 -9.06
CA GLN A 51 7.79 15.21 -10.32
C GLN A 51 6.37 14.71 -10.04
N GLU A 52 5.40 15.19 -10.83
CA GLU A 52 4.02 14.74 -10.75
C GLU A 52 3.85 13.42 -11.51
N PHE A 53 3.31 12.42 -10.84
CA PHE A 53 2.97 11.13 -11.42
C PHE A 53 1.47 10.87 -11.26
N CYS A 54 0.80 10.49 -12.36
CA CYS A 54 -0.61 10.17 -12.37
C CYS A 54 -0.85 8.73 -12.84
N SER A 55 -1.62 7.96 -12.08
CA SER A 55 -2.03 6.60 -12.44
C SER A 55 -3.50 6.36 -12.15
N ARG A 56 -4.12 5.41 -12.87
CA ARG A 56 -5.52 4.99 -12.65
C ARG A 56 -5.71 4.08 -11.43
N GLY A 57 -4.66 3.89 -10.65
CA GLY A 57 -4.66 3.00 -9.51
C GLY A 57 -3.45 3.23 -8.63
N PHE A 58 -3.53 2.74 -7.40
CA PHE A 58 -2.48 2.89 -6.39
C PHE A 58 -2.15 1.52 -5.81
N PRO A 59 -0.88 1.27 -5.43
CA PRO A 59 -0.50 -0.02 -4.89
C PRO A 59 -1.22 -0.28 -3.57
N VAL A 60 -1.57 -1.55 -3.32
CA VAL A 60 -2.17 -2.00 -2.04
C VAL A 60 -1.28 -1.68 -0.82
N GLY A 61 0.02 -1.54 -1.06
CA GLY A 61 1.01 -1.22 -0.06
C GLY A 61 2.42 -1.37 -0.62
N CYS A 62 3.41 -1.27 0.26
CA CYS A 62 4.81 -1.42 -0.10
C CYS A 62 5.58 -2.23 0.95
N TYR A 63 6.78 -2.65 0.56
CA TYR A 63 7.71 -3.36 1.42
C TYR A 63 9.05 -2.64 1.44
N VAL A 64 9.51 -2.28 2.64
CA VAL A 64 10.86 -1.76 2.87
C VAL A 64 11.76 -2.95 3.19
N THR A 65 12.75 -3.19 2.34
CA THR A 65 13.67 -4.31 2.51
C THR A 65 14.57 -4.11 3.73
N LYS A 66 15.30 -5.17 4.11
CA LYS A 66 16.31 -5.10 5.17
C LYS A 66 17.38 -4.04 4.93
N SER A 67 17.73 -3.78 3.66
CA SER A 67 18.69 -2.74 3.26
C SER A 67 18.10 -1.34 3.25
N GLY A 68 16.84 -1.15 3.65
CA GLY A 68 16.13 0.13 3.59
C GLY A 68 15.70 0.53 2.19
N GLN A 69 15.91 -0.34 1.19
CA GLN A 69 15.47 -0.08 -0.18
C GLN A 69 13.98 -0.39 -0.32
N SER A 70 13.30 0.40 -1.13
CA SER A 70 11.89 0.22 -1.43
C SER A 70 11.61 0.61 -2.88
N LYS A 71 10.47 0.18 -3.41
CA LYS A 71 9.99 0.68 -4.71
C LYS A 71 9.54 2.13 -4.56
N GLU A 72 9.53 2.87 -5.67
CA GLU A 72 9.23 4.32 -5.74
C GLU A 72 7.96 4.77 -5.02
N SER A 73 6.97 3.89 -4.84
CA SER A 73 5.73 4.19 -4.15
C SER A 73 5.82 4.18 -2.61
N CYS A 74 6.96 3.81 -2.02
CA CYS A 74 7.10 3.57 -0.59
C CYS A 74 7.76 4.74 0.17
N ASN A 75 7.14 5.92 0.09
CA ASN A 75 7.62 7.14 0.76
C ASN A 75 7.09 7.23 2.20
N ILE A 76 7.44 6.26 3.05
CA ILE A 76 7.05 6.28 4.47
C ILE A 76 8.08 7.09 5.26
N ARG A 77 7.66 8.27 5.75
CA ARG A 77 8.45 9.05 6.71
C ARG A 77 8.72 8.21 7.96
N ASP A 78 9.99 8.09 8.34
CA ASP A 78 10.46 7.29 9.48
C ASP A 78 10.11 5.78 9.37
N GLY A 79 10.07 5.26 8.14
CA GLY A 79 9.86 3.83 7.88
C GLY A 79 10.93 2.94 8.50
N LYS A 80 10.52 1.77 9.00
CA LYS A 80 11.38 0.72 9.52
C LYS A 80 11.77 -0.24 8.40
N ASN A 81 13.01 -0.72 8.44
CA ASN A 81 13.47 -1.77 7.55
C ASN A 81 12.73 -3.08 7.83
N ASP A 82 12.73 -3.98 6.83
CA ASP A 82 12.09 -5.31 6.90
C ASP A 82 10.59 -5.25 7.26
N THR A 83 9.89 -4.21 6.77
CA THR A 83 8.51 -3.91 7.19
C THR A 83 7.59 -3.71 5.98
N PHE A 84 6.39 -4.30 6.05
CA PHE A 84 5.31 -4.09 5.09
C PHE A 84 4.39 -2.96 5.56
N TYR A 85 4.09 -2.03 4.66
CA TYR A 85 3.21 -0.90 4.90
C TYR A 85 1.96 -1.02 4.02
N VAL A 86 0.79 -1.02 4.65
CA VAL A 86 -0.50 -1.14 3.96
C VAL A 86 -1.05 0.25 3.67
N PHE A 87 -1.47 0.50 2.43
CA PHE A 87 -2.11 1.76 2.05
C PHE A 87 -3.63 1.60 2.11
N ASN A 88 -4.18 1.68 3.33
CA ASN A 88 -5.61 1.49 3.58
C ASN A 88 -6.40 2.79 3.79
N HIS A 89 -5.71 3.93 3.86
CA HIS A 89 -6.34 5.24 4.02
C HIS A 89 -5.77 6.19 2.97
N LEU A 90 -6.66 6.84 2.24
CA LEU A 90 -6.35 8.00 1.42
C LEU A 90 -7.09 9.18 2.03
N ASP A 91 -6.35 10.26 2.25
CA ASP A 91 -6.86 11.57 2.66
C ASP A 91 -6.79 12.49 1.45
N PHE A 92 -7.84 13.30 1.26
CA PHE A 92 -7.95 14.29 0.19
C PHE A 92 -7.93 15.70 0.76
#